data_AF-A0A7S4C5F4-F1
#
_entry.id   AF-A0A7S4C5F4-F1
#
_cell.length_a   1.000
_cell.length_b   1.000
_cell.length_c   1.000
_cell.angle_alpha   90.00
_cell.angle_beta   90.00
_cell.angle_gamma   90.00
#
_symmetry.space_group_name_H-M   'P 1'
#
loop_
_entity.id
_entity.type
_entity.pdbx_description
1 polymer ?
#
loop_
_entity_poly.entity_id
_entity_poly.type
_entity_poly.pdbx_seq_one_letter_code
_entity_poly.pdbx_strand_id
1 'polypeptide(L)'
;MQVLSTFWRHFREYITYVLHRYGIAAERVIGVTPGRSEASMLGHSADDDAEYVNRAAEIGAWLDAHPEVTRFVVLDDRPSASDARLAPNFVHTKSTVGLTDADVRQALKILQG
;
A
#
# COMPACT_ATOMS: atom_id res chain seq x y z
N MET A 1 -13.83 -5.07 -7.57
CA MET A 1 -13.09 -5.54 -6.38
C MET A 1 -12.01 -4.50 -6.08
N GLN A 2 -11.75 -4.18 -4.82
CA GLN A 2 -10.99 -2.98 -4.45
C GLN A 2 -9.86 -3.34 -3.49
N VAL A 3 -8.63 -3.05 -3.88
CA VAL A 3 -7.41 -3.45 -3.18
C VAL A 3 -6.80 -2.24 -2.50
N LEU A 4 -6.33 -2.46 -1.28
CA LEU A 4 -5.34 -1.62 -0.67
C LEU A 4 -3.96 -2.29 -0.71
N SER A 5 -3.03 -1.74 -1.48
CA SER A 5 -1.63 -2.20 -1.47
C SER A 5 -0.81 -1.32 -0.55
N THR A 6 -0.36 -1.85 0.58
CA THR A 6 0.56 -1.15 1.48
C THR A 6 1.74 -2.04 1.84
N PHE A 7 2.89 -1.41 2.07
CA PHE A 7 4.18 -2.02 2.38
C PHE A 7 4.26 -2.79 3.71
N TRP A 8 3.20 -2.85 4.51
CA TRP A 8 3.24 -3.48 5.82
C TRP A 8 2.83 -4.95 5.73
N ARG A 9 3.58 -5.68 4.89
CA ARG A 9 3.33 -7.07 4.50
C ARG A 9 3.22 -8.01 5.69
N HIS A 10 4.01 -7.72 6.73
CA HIS A 10 4.06 -8.43 8.00
C HIS A 10 3.01 -7.97 9.01
N PHE A 11 2.27 -6.90 8.70
CA PHE A 11 1.27 -6.29 9.56
C PHE A 11 -0.12 -6.31 8.90
N ARG A 12 -0.39 -7.26 8.00
CA ARG A 12 -1.64 -7.34 7.25
C ARG A 12 -2.86 -7.27 8.17
N GLU A 13 -2.86 -8.04 9.25
CA GLU A 13 -3.95 -8.09 10.22
C GLU A 13 -4.12 -6.74 10.92
N TYR A 14 -3.01 -6.10 11.30
CA TYR A 14 -3.01 -4.79 11.95
C TYR A 14 -3.49 -3.68 11.00
N ILE A 15 -3.02 -3.65 9.76
CA ILE A 15 -3.49 -2.72 8.72
C ILE A 15 -4.99 -2.91 8.51
N THR A 16 -5.44 -4.15 8.33
CA THR A 16 -6.85 -4.48 8.12
C THR A 16 -7.70 -3.96 9.28
N TYR A 17 -7.23 -4.16 10.51
CA TYR A 17 -7.88 -3.62 11.72
C TYR A 17 -7.92 -2.08 11.73
N VAL A 18 -6.81 -1.41 11.44
CA VAL A 18 -6.73 0.06 11.39
C VAL A 18 -7.71 0.59 10.35
N LEU A 19 -7.63 0.11 9.10
CA LEU A 19 -8.51 0.52 8.02
C LEU A 19 -9.99 0.37 8.37
N HIS A 20 -10.34 -0.78 8.98
CA HIS A 20 -11.70 -1.03 9.42
C HIS A 20 -12.16 0.01 10.46
N ARG A 21 -11.31 0.35 11.44
CA ARG A 21 -11.62 1.41 12.41
C ARG A 21 -11.81 2.78 11.77
N TYR A 22 -11.15 3.03 10.64
CA TYR A 22 -11.29 4.24 9.86
C TYR A 22 -12.38 4.15 8.76
N GLY A 23 -13.18 3.09 8.73
CA GLY A 23 -14.32 2.97 7.81
C GLY A 23 -13.97 2.47 6.40
N ILE A 24 -12.74 1.99 6.18
CA ILE A 24 -12.39 1.17 5.01
C ILE A 24 -12.63 -0.28 5.38
N ALA A 25 -13.65 -0.88 4.77
CA ALA A 25 -14.07 -2.23 5.11
C ALA A 25 -12.95 -3.25 4.91
N ALA A 26 -12.77 -4.16 5.88
CA ALA A 26 -11.64 -5.09 5.97
C ALA A 26 -11.49 -5.99 4.74
N GLU A 27 -12.62 -6.37 4.13
CA GLU A 27 -12.70 -7.16 2.90
C GLU A 27 -12.09 -6.47 1.67
N ARG A 28 -11.79 -5.16 1.76
CA ARG A 28 -11.10 -4.39 0.72
C ARG A 28 -9.56 -4.57 0.78
N VAL A 29 -9.05 -5.34 1.73
CA VAL A 29 -7.63 -5.72 1.79
C VAL A 29 -7.46 -7.11 1.19
N ILE A 30 -7.35 -7.17 -0.14
CA ILE A 30 -7.40 -8.45 -0.86
C ILE A 30 -6.04 -9.13 -1.05
N GLY A 31 -4.94 -8.50 -0.66
CA GLY A 31 -3.62 -9.07 -0.88
C GLY A 31 -2.47 -8.26 -0.32
N VAL A 32 -1.27 -8.78 -0.53
CA VAL A 32 0.01 -8.19 -0.14
C VAL A 32 0.96 -8.43 -1.31
N THR A 33 1.69 -7.41 -1.73
CA THR A 33 2.71 -7.55 -2.78
C THR A 33 3.81 -8.52 -2.32
N PRO A 34 4.47 -9.30 -3.21
CA PRO A 34 5.57 -10.19 -2.82
C PRO A 34 6.84 -9.39 -2.49
N GLY A 35 7.33 -9.48 -1.25
CA GLY A 35 8.57 -8.82 -0.79
C GLY A 35 9.73 -9.81 -0.76
N ARG A 36 10.97 -9.35 -0.54
CA ARG A 36 12.09 -10.28 -0.27
C ARG A 36 11.83 -11.08 1.02
N SER A 37 12.35 -12.32 1.06
CA SER A 37 12.20 -13.26 2.19
C SER A 37 12.77 -12.71 3.50
N GLU A 38 12.25 -13.14 4.65
CA GLU A 38 12.68 -12.72 6.01
C GLU A 38 14.20 -12.76 6.25
N ALA A 39 14.92 -13.70 5.62
CA ALA A 39 16.38 -13.80 5.71
C ALA A 39 17.13 -12.57 5.16
N SER A 40 16.49 -11.76 4.31
CA SER A 40 17.07 -10.54 3.72
C SER A 40 16.95 -9.32 4.63
N MET A 41 16.31 -9.40 5.81
CA MET A 41 16.08 -8.25 6.70
C MET A 41 17.08 -8.15 7.87
N LEU A 42 17.86 -9.20 8.16
CA LEU A 42 18.88 -9.17 9.21
C LEU A 42 20.04 -8.27 8.79
N GLY A 43 20.00 -7.00 9.19
CA GLY A 43 21.05 -6.00 8.93
C GLY A 43 20.60 -4.75 8.17
N HIS A 44 19.32 -4.65 7.81
CA HIS A 44 18.80 -3.55 6.98
C HIS A 44 18.02 -2.53 7.82
N SER A 45 18.28 -1.24 7.59
CA SER A 45 17.53 -0.16 8.23
C SER A 45 16.24 0.12 7.48
N ALA A 46 15.16 0.39 8.22
CA ALA A 46 13.95 0.92 7.62
C ALA A 46 14.20 2.27 6.90
N ASP A 47 15.31 2.96 7.15
CA ASP A 47 15.61 4.24 6.52
C ASP A 47 16.36 4.13 5.17
N ASP A 48 16.66 2.92 4.68
CA ASP A 48 17.44 2.76 3.45
C ASP A 48 16.59 2.90 2.18
N ASP A 49 16.41 4.14 1.72
CA ASP A 49 15.61 4.45 0.52
C ASP A 49 16.14 3.84 -0.78
N ALA A 50 17.44 3.55 -0.85
CA ALA A 50 18.07 2.89 -2.00
C ALA A 50 17.57 1.46 -2.19
N GLU A 51 17.14 0.80 -1.10
CA GLU A 51 16.62 -0.57 -1.11
C GLU A 51 15.21 -0.66 -1.70
N TYR A 52 14.47 0.46 -1.77
CA TYR A 52 13.05 0.48 -2.14
C TYR A 52 12.73 1.21 -3.44
N VAL A 53 13.73 1.51 -4.26
CA VAL A 53 13.58 2.11 -5.61
C VAL A 53 12.62 1.32 -6.50
N ASN A 54 12.44 0.01 -6.24
CA ASN A 54 11.61 -0.89 -7.05
C ASN A 54 10.16 -1.08 -6.54
N ARG A 55 9.69 -0.29 -5.56
CA ARG A 55 8.39 -0.56 -4.92
C ARG A 55 7.20 -0.34 -5.86
N ALA A 56 7.21 0.75 -6.62
CA ALA A 56 6.22 0.96 -7.68
C ALA A 56 6.22 -0.20 -8.69
N ALA A 57 7.39 -0.76 -9.01
CA ALA A 57 7.50 -1.91 -9.92
C ALA A 57 6.90 -3.20 -9.33
N GLU A 58 7.06 -3.46 -8.04
CA GLU A 58 6.43 -4.61 -7.37
C GLU A 58 4.90 -4.49 -7.33
N ILE A 59 4.38 -3.30 -7.03
CA ILE A 59 2.94 -3.01 -7.07
C ILE A 59 2.42 -3.20 -8.51
N GLY A 60 3.14 -2.68 -9.50
CA GLY A 60 2.85 -2.86 -10.91
C GLY A 60 2.79 -4.34 -11.31
N ALA A 61 3.81 -5.12 -10.97
CA ALA A 61 3.87 -6.55 -11.28
C ALA A 61 2.73 -7.34 -10.62
N TRP A 62 2.34 -6.98 -9.39
CA TRP A 62 1.18 -7.59 -8.75
C TRP A 62 -0.11 -7.25 -9.47
N LEU A 63 -0.32 -5.98 -9.84
CA LEU A 63 -1.49 -5.55 -10.61
C LEU A 63 -1.55 -6.22 -11.99
N ASP A 64 -0.41 -6.39 -12.66
CA ASP A 64 -0.33 -7.07 -13.96
C ASP A 64 -0.71 -8.56 -13.85
N ALA A 65 -0.44 -9.19 -12.70
CA ALA A 65 -0.83 -10.57 -12.41
C ALA A 65 -2.31 -10.72 -11.95
N HIS A 66 -2.99 -9.62 -11.61
CA HIS A 66 -4.35 -9.60 -11.09
C HIS A 66 -5.26 -8.68 -11.93
N PRO A 67 -5.52 -9.00 -13.21
CA PRO A 67 -6.30 -8.15 -14.12
C PRO A 67 -7.77 -7.96 -13.68
N GLU A 68 -8.29 -8.80 -12.78
CA GLU A 68 -9.59 -8.61 -12.14
C GLU A 68 -9.65 -7.38 -11.21
N VAL A 69 -8.49 -6.83 -10.85
CA VAL A 69 -8.34 -5.60 -10.06
C VAL A 69 -8.44 -4.40 -10.97
N THR A 70 -9.65 -3.89 -11.14
CA THR A 70 -9.93 -2.71 -11.96
C THR A 70 -9.92 -1.40 -11.16
N ARG A 71 -9.88 -1.48 -9.82
CA ARG A 71 -9.88 -0.32 -8.93
C ARG A 71 -9.10 -0.63 -7.67
N PHE A 72 -8.20 0.26 -7.29
CA PHE A 72 -7.33 0.06 -6.13
C PHE A 72 -6.85 1.41 -5.58
N VAL A 73 -6.27 1.36 -4.38
CA VAL A 73 -5.54 2.48 -3.78
C VAL A 73 -4.25 1.96 -3.16
N VAL A 74 -3.19 2.75 -3.24
CA VAL A 74 -1.89 2.50 -2.59
C VAL A 74 -1.78 3.48 -1.42
N LEU A 75 -1.74 2.95 -0.19
CA LEU A 75 -1.43 3.74 1.01
C LEU A 75 0.00 3.43 1.42
N ASP A 76 0.89 4.41 1.34
CA ASP A 76 2.29 4.24 1.74
C ASP A 76 2.82 5.57 2.26
N ASP A 77 3.86 5.53 3.09
CA ASP A 77 4.55 6.71 3.60
C ASP A 77 5.80 7.06 2.79
N ARG A 78 6.15 6.22 1.80
CA ARG A 78 7.30 6.44 0.93
C ARG A 78 6.90 6.91 -0.47
N PRO A 79 7.57 7.94 -1.01
CA PRO A 79 7.38 8.35 -2.39
C PRO A 79 7.67 7.25 -3.42
N SER A 80 8.59 6.32 -3.12
CA SER A 80 8.97 5.21 -4.01
C SER A 80 7.86 4.18 -4.24
N ALA A 81 6.79 4.21 -3.45
CA ALA A 81 5.59 3.40 -3.64
C ALA A 81 4.69 3.90 -4.79
N SER A 82 5.08 4.98 -5.47
CA SER A 82 4.35 5.55 -6.57
C SER A 82 5.27 5.90 -7.74
N ASP A 83 4.68 5.87 -8.94
CA ASP A 83 5.27 6.36 -10.19
C ASP A 83 4.17 7.04 -11.03
N ALA A 84 4.44 7.35 -12.29
CA ALA A 84 3.44 7.95 -13.18
C ALA A 84 2.19 7.07 -13.38
N ARG A 85 2.33 5.74 -13.32
CA ARG A 85 1.23 4.77 -13.47
C ARG A 85 0.38 4.72 -12.20
N LEU A 86 1.00 4.77 -11.03
CA LEU A 86 0.34 4.59 -9.73
C LEU A 86 -0.14 5.90 -9.10
N ALA A 87 0.38 7.06 -9.52
CA ALA A 87 0.05 8.37 -8.95
C ALA A 87 -1.45 8.66 -8.83
N PRO A 88 -2.32 8.31 -9.81
CA PRO A 88 -3.77 8.53 -9.68
C PRO A 88 -4.43 7.71 -8.54
N ASN A 89 -3.77 6.64 -8.10
CA ASN A 89 -4.25 5.72 -7.08
C ASN A 89 -3.42 5.81 -5.78
N PHE A 90 -2.51 6.78 -5.66
CA PHE A 90 -1.59 6.89 -4.53
C PHE A 90 -2.11 7.86 -3.46
N VAL A 91 -2.04 7.43 -2.21
CA VAL A 91 -2.32 8.25 -1.02
C VAL A 91 -1.09 8.21 -0.13
N HIS A 92 -0.38 9.33 -0.09
CA HIS A 92 0.88 9.46 0.64
C HIS A 92 0.63 9.78 2.11
N THR A 93 0.76 8.76 2.95
CA THR A 93 0.72 8.90 4.42
C THR A 93 2.04 9.43 4.97
N LYS A 94 2.09 9.78 6.25
CA LYS A 94 3.33 10.18 6.93
C LYS A 94 3.56 9.29 8.13
N SER A 95 4.73 8.64 8.23
CA SER A 95 5.09 7.78 9.36
C SER A 95 4.94 8.46 10.73
N THR A 96 5.20 9.76 10.81
CA THR A 96 5.12 10.55 12.03
C THR A 96 3.70 10.88 12.49
N VAL A 97 2.70 10.73 11.62
CA VAL A 97 1.29 11.06 11.89
C VAL A 97 0.39 9.82 11.78
N GLY A 98 0.80 8.82 10.99
CA GLY A 98 0.01 7.64 10.68
C GLY A 98 -1.11 7.93 9.66
N LEU A 99 -2.10 7.04 9.63
CA LEU A 99 -3.28 7.17 8.76
C LEU A 99 -4.26 8.19 9.37
N THR A 100 -4.66 9.19 8.58
CA THR A 100 -5.60 10.23 9.00
C THR A 100 -6.96 10.09 8.31
N ASP A 101 -7.98 10.77 8.84
CA ASP A 101 -9.30 10.83 8.19
C ASP A 101 -9.23 11.46 6.79
N ALA A 102 -8.25 12.33 6.53
CA ALA A 102 -8.05 12.94 5.22
C ALA A 102 -7.56 11.90 4.20
N ASP A 103 -6.59 11.07 4.58
CA ASP A 103 -6.06 9.97 3.77
C ASP A 103 -7.18 8.97 3.45
N VAL A 104 -8.00 8.65 4.45
CA VAL A 104 -9.14 7.76 4.31
C VAL A 104 -10.17 8.32 3.33
N ARG A 105 -10.52 9.62 3.44
CA ARG A 105 -11.42 10.26 2.46
C ARG A 105 -10.85 10.22 1.05
N GLN A 106 -9.54 10.42 0.88
CA GLN A 106 -8.90 10.33 -0.43
C GLN A 106 -8.94 8.91 -0.97
N ALA A 107 -8.61 7.92 -0.13
CA ALA A 107 -8.67 6.52 -0.49
C ALA A 107 -10.09 6.10 -0.89
N LEU A 108 -11.11 6.49 -0.12
CA LEU A 108 -12.51 6.22 -0.44
C LEU A 108 -12.95 6.85 -1.77
N LYS A 109 -12.52 8.08 -2.08
CA LYS A 109 -12.80 8.70 -3.38
C LYS A 109 -12.24 7.87 -4.54
N ILE A 110 -10.97 7.47 -4.46
CA ILE A 110 -10.33 6.61 -5.46
C ILE A 110 -11.10 5.28 -5.61
N LEU A 111 -11.52 4.72 -4.47
CA LEU A 111 -12.25 3.47 -4.38
C LEU A 111 -13.73 3.55 -4.80
N GLN A 112 -14.35 4.73 -4.80
CA GLN A 112 -15.76 4.90 -5.16
C GLN A 112 -15.96 5.41 -6.59
N GLY A 113 -15.01 6.20 -7.12
CA GLY A 113 -15.13 6.82 -8.44
C GLY A 113 -15.89 8.12 -8.39
#